data_AF-A0A7S2UPR7-F1
#
_entry.id   AF-A0A7S2UPR7-F1
#
_cell.length_a   1.000
_cell.length_b   1.000
_cell.length_c   1.000
_cell.angle_alpha   90.00
_cell.angle_beta   90.00
_cell.angle_gamma   90.00
#
_symmetry.space_group_name_H-M   'P 1'
#
loop_
_entity.id
_entity.type
_entity.pdbx_description
1 polymer ?
#
loop_
_entity_poly.entity_id
_entity_poly.type
_entity_poly.pdbx_seq_one_letter_code
_entity_poly.pdbx_strand_id
1 'polypeptide(L)'
;FKIIVPTCSMIFSNAATFRMTHLAASSLLFRTSRPPMLIDSIRHFAAFSGNNVSTRSTRSTSSRNLNLMPRKKQRLVHPRERCFSTSSSSATSDESDSVNSNSKSSSRRAGAAVELLPTYLSDARAVQRYHPTEAPDGALQLCVAENQMLEDLLVPALSSFTSAPTSFAADMIYYQPTHGRPSARMAMARYLERTLGGLPEELKKNEKSLDPEGLVMGAGCNAVLENLCICLADAGDAVLIPTPYYAAFEFDLVARAALSIVPVDTMKHHPEVEDNGTALPKEVYFPNRSSLDAAYEAAEAKGSPPKILLLSHPNNPLGICYPASVMQECIDWCRERQVHLVSDEIYAGSVYRHANDDEEPTFTSALALGAAEGDSEADGLGLG
;
A
#
# COMPACT_ATOMS: atom_id res chain seq x y z
N PHE A 1 -15.34 10.96 -2.73
CA PHE A 1 -14.52 10.34 -1.68
C PHE A 1 -13.08 10.58 -2.07
N LYS A 2 -12.35 11.35 -1.27
CA LYS A 2 -10.94 11.67 -1.49
C LYS A 2 -10.14 10.58 -0.78
N ILE A 3 -9.48 9.70 -1.51
CA ILE A 3 -8.49 8.77 -0.95
C ILE A 3 -7.24 8.92 -1.79
N ILE A 4 -6.27 9.64 -1.24
CA ILE A 4 -4.88 9.59 -1.69
C ILE A 4 -4.29 8.40 -0.94
N VAL A 5 -3.57 7.51 -1.63
CA VAL A 5 -2.88 6.37 -1.02
C VAL A 5 -1.37 6.61 -1.04
N PRO A 6 -0.82 7.16 0.04
CA PRO A 6 0.62 7.18 0.24
C PRO A 6 0.94 6.31 1.45
N THR A 7 1.71 5.25 1.23
CA THR A 7 2.20 4.45 2.33
C THR A 7 3.66 4.73 2.65
N CYS A 8 3.92 4.91 3.94
CA CYS A 8 5.19 4.58 4.54
C CYS A 8 5.08 3.13 5.03
N SER A 9 5.61 2.17 4.27
CA SER A 9 5.70 0.78 4.72
C SER A 9 6.85 0.67 5.74
N MET A 10 6.53 0.67 7.03
CA MET A 10 7.45 0.18 8.05
C MET A 10 7.11 -1.28 8.36
N ILE A 11 7.95 -2.20 7.88
CA ILE A 11 7.89 -3.61 8.26
C ILE A 11 8.45 -3.72 9.68
N PHE A 12 7.58 -3.88 10.68
CA PHE A 12 7.99 -4.35 11.99
C PHE A 12 8.15 -5.87 11.93
N SER A 13 9.39 -6.34 11.83
CA SER A 13 9.70 -7.75 12.09
C SER A 13 9.60 -8.02 13.60
N ASN A 14 8.71 -8.92 13.98
CA ASN A 14 8.63 -9.45 15.35
C ASN A 14 9.89 -10.27 15.64
N ALA A 15 10.88 -9.67 16.30
CA ALA A 15 11.96 -10.43 16.92
C ALA A 15 11.42 -11.13 18.17
N ALA A 16 11.10 -12.41 18.02
CA ALA A 16 10.83 -13.30 19.15
C ALA A 16 12.07 -13.35 20.06
N THR A 17 11.80 -13.26 21.36
CA THR A 17 12.76 -13.23 22.44
C THR A 17 13.61 -14.51 22.48
N PHE A 18 14.93 -14.38 22.41
CA PHE A 18 15.86 -15.40 22.93
C PHE A 18 16.95 -14.71 23.76
N ARG A 19 16.97 -15.02 25.05
CA ARG A 19 18.05 -14.67 25.99
C ARG A 19 19.02 -15.85 26.08
N MET A 20 20.32 -15.51 26.09
CA MET A 20 21.51 -16.23 26.60
C MET A 20 22.61 -16.13 25.52
N THR A 21 23.86 -15.78 25.76
CA THR A 21 24.67 -15.45 26.95
C THR A 21 25.94 -14.75 26.45
N HIS A 22 26.58 -13.96 27.30
CA HIS A 22 27.88 -13.32 27.09
C HIS A 22 28.93 -14.21 26.38
N LEU A 23 29.67 -13.62 25.43
CA LEU A 23 31.10 -13.82 25.28
C LEU A 23 31.73 -12.61 24.56
N ALA A 24 32.73 -12.03 25.21
CA ALA A 24 33.52 -10.91 24.73
C ALA A 24 34.53 -11.38 23.67
N ALA A 25 34.74 -10.58 22.63
CA ALA A 25 35.98 -10.56 21.88
C ALA A 25 36.19 -9.19 21.24
N SER A 26 37.30 -8.57 21.59
CA SER A 26 37.81 -7.31 21.05
C SER A 26 38.49 -7.53 19.70
N SER A 27 38.30 -6.63 18.75
CA SER A 27 39.31 -6.32 17.73
C SER A 27 39.10 -4.95 17.06
N LEU A 28 40.07 -4.07 17.35
CA LEU A 28 40.63 -2.96 16.55
C LEU A 28 40.44 -3.13 15.03
N LEU A 29 40.00 -2.16 14.21
CA LEU A 29 40.62 -0.91 13.68
C LEU A 29 39.76 -0.58 12.42
N PHE A 30 39.51 0.63 11.92
CA PHE A 30 40.39 1.74 11.55
C PHE A 30 39.59 3.06 11.50
N ARG A 31 40.26 4.15 11.91
CA ARG A 31 39.84 5.55 11.75
C ARG A 31 40.01 6.00 10.30
N THR A 32 39.07 6.81 9.80
CA THR A 32 39.39 8.02 9.00
C THR A 32 38.32 9.12 9.19
N SER A 33 38.75 10.19 9.87
CA SER A 33 38.49 11.62 9.63
C SER A 33 37.09 12.12 9.21
N ARG A 34 36.41 12.81 10.14
CA ARG A 34 35.59 14.01 9.90
C ARG A 34 36.38 15.29 10.25
N PRO A 35 35.97 16.47 9.74
CA PRO A 35 35.95 17.69 10.54
C PRO A 35 34.57 18.41 10.53
N PRO A 36 34.35 19.43 11.40
CA PRO A 36 33.16 19.50 12.24
C PRO A 36 32.19 20.66 11.92
N MET A 37 30.95 20.56 12.41
CA MET A 37 30.12 21.72 12.74
C MET A 37 29.54 21.59 14.17
N LEU A 38 30.08 22.46 15.03
CA LEU A 38 29.39 23.35 15.97
C LEU A 38 28.02 22.92 16.52
N ILE A 39 27.97 22.47 17.78
CA ILE A 39 26.80 22.65 18.65
C ILE A 39 27.31 23.00 20.05
N ASP A 40 27.14 24.26 20.44
CA ASP A 40 27.17 24.73 21.82
C ASP A 40 25.75 25.05 22.28
N SER A 41 25.49 24.71 23.55
CA SER A 41 24.35 25.16 24.37
C SER A 41 22.98 24.53 24.00
N ILE A 42 22.26 23.88 24.91
CA ILE A 42 21.62 24.49 26.08
C ILE A 42 21.37 23.41 27.17
N ARG A 43 21.78 23.72 28.40
CA ARG A 43 21.36 23.07 29.66
C ARG A 43 20.60 24.10 30.52
N HIS A 44 19.76 23.56 31.43
CA HIS A 44 18.93 24.22 32.46
C HIS A 44 17.58 24.72 31.94
N PHE A 45 16.42 24.51 32.57
CA PHE A 45 15.96 24.34 33.96
C PHE A 45 14.74 23.36 33.90
N ALA A 46 14.16 22.71 34.92
CA ALA A 46 14.06 22.95 36.35
C ALA A 46 13.70 21.62 37.06
N ALA A 47 14.24 21.43 38.26
CA ALA A 47 13.79 20.44 39.23
C ALA A 47 13.18 21.19 40.42
N PHE A 48 11.96 20.85 40.83
CA PHE A 48 11.33 21.02 42.15
C PHE A 48 9.89 20.51 41.93
N SER A 49 9.38 19.47 42.60
CA SER A 49 9.28 19.33 44.04
C SER A 49 8.87 17.89 44.36
N GLY A 50 9.54 17.29 45.33
CA GLY A 50 9.05 16.10 46.01
C GLY A 50 8.09 16.49 47.13
N ASN A 51 7.08 15.67 47.35
CA ASN A 51 6.56 15.41 48.68
C ASN A 51 5.92 14.03 48.72
N ASN A 52 6.59 13.13 49.44
CA ASN A 52 6.03 11.89 49.95
C ASN A 52 5.10 12.21 51.12
N VAL A 53 3.87 11.69 51.11
CA VAL A 53 3.18 11.29 52.33
C VAL A 53 2.53 9.93 52.09
N SER A 54 3.01 8.94 52.84
CA SER A 54 2.40 7.63 53.05
C SER A 54 1.37 7.74 54.18
N THR A 55 0.23 7.05 54.07
CA THR A 55 -0.33 6.25 55.18
C THR A 55 -1.54 5.38 54.75
N ARG A 56 -1.31 4.07 54.83
CA ARG A 56 -2.17 2.97 55.35
C ARG A 56 -3.72 3.01 55.24
N SER A 57 -4.21 1.98 54.54
CA SER A 57 -5.10 0.90 55.03
C SER A 57 -6.49 1.22 55.59
N THR A 58 -7.54 0.71 54.94
CA THR A 58 -8.50 -0.25 55.55
C THR A 58 -9.24 -1.07 54.49
N ARG A 59 -9.29 -2.40 54.71
CA ARG A 59 -10.19 -3.36 54.06
C ARG A 59 -11.64 -3.11 54.51
N SER A 60 -12.59 -3.26 53.60
CA SER A 60 -14.00 -3.56 53.91
C SER A 60 -14.58 -4.42 52.80
N THR A 61 -15.02 -5.61 53.17
CA THR A 61 -15.75 -6.59 52.38
C THR A 61 -17.24 -6.25 52.34
N SER A 62 -17.89 -6.29 51.18
CA SER A 62 -19.29 -6.71 51.12
C SER A 62 -19.62 -7.36 49.78
N SER A 63 -19.98 -8.63 49.86
CA SER A 63 -20.58 -9.50 48.87
C SER A 63 -22.04 -9.11 48.61
N ARG A 64 -22.46 -9.10 47.33
CA ARG A 64 -23.87 -9.34 46.95
C ARG A 64 -23.95 -10.17 45.68
N ASN A 65 -24.49 -11.37 45.86
CA ASN A 65 -25.00 -12.27 44.83
C ASN A 65 -26.23 -11.66 44.15
N LEU A 66 -26.31 -11.77 42.82
CA LEU A 66 -27.55 -11.59 42.06
C LEU A 66 -27.89 -12.93 41.40
N ASN A 67 -28.99 -13.52 41.86
CA ASN A 67 -29.65 -14.70 41.32
C ASN A 67 -30.28 -14.37 39.96
N LEU A 68 -29.98 -15.18 38.93
CA LEU A 68 -30.71 -15.22 37.66
C LEU A 68 -31.61 -16.46 37.63
N MET A 69 -32.91 -16.23 37.40
CA MET A 69 -33.91 -17.28 37.10
C MET A 69 -34.11 -17.45 35.58
N PRO A 70 -34.70 -18.58 35.11
CA PRO A 70 -34.32 -19.20 33.84
C PRO A 70 -35.41 -19.27 32.75
N ARG A 71 -34.97 -19.76 31.57
CA ARG A 71 -35.67 -20.42 30.44
C ARG A 71 -35.98 -19.57 29.20
N LYS A 72 -35.52 -20.06 28.03
CA LYS A 72 -36.36 -20.83 27.07
C LYS A 72 -35.53 -21.51 25.98
N LYS A 73 -35.91 -22.75 25.68
CA LYS A 73 -35.42 -23.61 24.59
C LYS A 73 -35.82 -23.02 23.24
N GLN A 74 -34.92 -23.02 22.25
CA GLN A 74 -35.27 -22.96 20.84
C GLN A 74 -34.69 -24.15 20.09
N ARG A 75 -35.51 -24.67 19.18
CA ARG A 75 -35.39 -25.92 18.43
C ARG A 75 -34.24 -25.88 17.43
N LEU A 76 -33.43 -26.94 17.41
CA LEU A 76 -32.56 -27.32 16.31
C LEU A 76 -33.40 -27.93 15.17
N VAL A 77 -33.20 -27.45 13.95
CA VAL A 77 -33.75 -28.00 12.71
C VAL A 77 -32.61 -28.69 11.97
N HIS A 78 -32.69 -30.01 11.79
CA HIS A 78 -31.81 -30.80 10.94
C HIS A 78 -32.19 -30.65 9.46
N PRO A 79 -31.22 -30.51 8.53
CA PRO A 79 -31.46 -30.79 7.11
C PRO A 79 -31.21 -32.27 6.81
N ARG A 80 -32.11 -32.81 5.97
CA ARG A 80 -32.19 -34.17 5.46
C ARG A 80 -30.97 -34.58 4.62
N GLU A 81 -30.47 -35.79 4.88
CA GLU A 81 -29.56 -36.53 4.00
C GLU A 81 -30.25 -36.87 2.68
N ARG A 82 -29.53 -36.67 1.56
CA ARG A 82 -29.89 -37.24 0.26
C ARG A 82 -28.77 -38.18 -0.17
N CYS A 83 -29.06 -39.48 -0.19
CA CYS A 83 -28.26 -40.51 -0.84
C CYS A 83 -28.12 -40.21 -2.34
N PHE A 84 -26.91 -40.36 -2.87
CA PHE A 84 -26.71 -40.69 -4.28
C PHE A 84 -25.90 -41.98 -4.38
N SER A 85 -26.45 -42.89 -5.17
CA SER A 85 -25.99 -44.24 -5.47
C SER A 85 -24.63 -44.25 -6.16
N THR A 86 -23.79 -45.16 -5.71
CA THR A 86 -22.53 -45.57 -6.34
C THR A 86 -22.78 -46.33 -7.64
N SER A 87 -22.14 -45.90 -8.73
CA SER A 87 -21.82 -46.78 -9.85
C SER A 87 -20.33 -46.66 -10.15
N SER A 88 -19.64 -47.77 -9.92
CA SER A 88 -18.24 -48.03 -10.19
C SER A 88 -17.93 -48.11 -11.69
N SER A 89 -16.86 -47.46 -12.13
CA SER A 89 -16.05 -47.95 -13.23
C SER A 89 -14.58 -47.63 -12.98
N SER A 90 -13.77 -48.63 -13.23
CA SER A 90 -12.39 -48.86 -12.86
C SER A 90 -11.35 -48.04 -13.63
N ALA A 91 -10.27 -47.73 -12.90
CA ALA A 91 -8.86 -47.72 -13.31
C ALA A 91 -8.43 -46.82 -14.48
N THR A 92 -7.52 -45.89 -14.20
CA THR A 92 -6.08 -46.07 -14.50
C THR A 92 -5.28 -45.09 -13.66
N SER A 93 -4.21 -45.60 -13.07
CA SER A 93 -3.16 -44.87 -12.37
C SER A 93 -2.30 -44.10 -13.37
N ASP A 94 -2.17 -42.79 -13.20
CA ASP A 94 -1.00 -42.04 -13.66
C ASP A 94 -0.51 -41.17 -12.50
N GLU A 95 0.73 -41.45 -12.09
CA GLU A 95 1.51 -40.68 -11.13
C GLU A 95 2.11 -39.46 -11.84
N SER A 96 1.52 -38.28 -11.66
CA SER A 96 2.25 -36.99 -11.73
C SER A 96 1.40 -35.80 -11.31
N ASP A 97 0.83 -35.81 -10.10
CA ASP A 97 0.24 -34.60 -9.48
C ASP A 97 0.62 -34.52 -8.00
N SER A 98 1.81 -34.03 -7.70
CA SER A 98 2.23 -33.62 -6.36
C SER A 98 2.37 -32.10 -6.27
N VAL A 99 1.31 -31.38 -6.65
CA VAL A 99 1.14 -29.96 -6.26
C VAL A 99 -0.22 -29.79 -5.58
N ASN A 100 -0.15 -29.45 -4.30
CA ASN A 100 -1.24 -29.08 -3.39
C ASN A 100 -2.36 -30.09 -3.18
N SER A 101 -2.18 -30.92 -2.15
CA SER A 101 -3.29 -31.42 -1.36
C SER A 101 -4.09 -30.23 -0.81
N ASN A 102 -5.12 -29.81 -1.55
CA ASN A 102 -6.12 -28.87 -1.09
C ASN A 102 -6.65 -29.35 0.25
N SER A 103 -6.31 -28.61 1.31
CA SER A 103 -6.93 -28.72 2.62
C SER A 103 -8.45 -28.79 2.42
N LYS A 104 -9.09 -29.90 2.79
CA LYS A 104 -10.55 -30.11 2.68
C LYS A 104 -11.38 -29.08 3.48
N SER A 105 -10.74 -28.09 4.12
CA SER A 105 -11.37 -27.01 4.89
C SER A 105 -11.38 -25.64 4.20
N SER A 106 -10.61 -25.44 3.11
CA SER A 106 -10.60 -24.15 2.40
C SER A 106 -11.77 -24.01 1.43
N SER A 107 -12.29 -22.78 1.28
CA SER A 107 -13.32 -22.47 0.30
C SER A 107 -12.76 -22.45 -1.12
N ARG A 108 -13.59 -22.66 -2.14
CA ARG A 108 -13.18 -22.50 -3.56
C ARG A 108 -12.61 -21.11 -3.84
N ARG A 109 -13.17 -20.07 -3.21
CA ARG A 109 -12.67 -18.69 -3.33
C ARG A 109 -11.25 -18.55 -2.77
N ALA A 110 -10.93 -19.26 -1.69
CA ALA A 110 -9.56 -19.27 -1.16
C ALA A 110 -8.59 -19.94 -2.15
N GLY A 111 -9.00 -21.02 -2.81
CA GLY A 111 -8.21 -21.64 -3.88
C GLY A 111 -7.93 -20.68 -5.04
N ALA A 112 -8.98 -20.06 -5.59
CA ALA A 112 -8.85 -19.08 -6.66
C ALA A 112 -8.00 -17.86 -6.28
N ALA A 113 -8.11 -17.38 -5.02
CA ALA A 113 -7.28 -16.28 -4.55
C ALA A 113 -5.79 -16.64 -4.50
N VAL A 114 -5.43 -17.87 -4.14
CA VAL A 114 -4.03 -18.32 -4.12
C VAL A 114 -3.43 -18.36 -5.53
N GLU A 115 -4.22 -18.69 -6.55
CA GLU A 115 -3.77 -18.72 -7.95
C GLU A 115 -3.44 -17.32 -8.50
N LEU A 116 -3.98 -16.25 -7.89
CA LEU A 116 -3.69 -14.86 -8.27
C LEU A 116 -2.41 -14.31 -7.63
N LEU A 117 -1.80 -15.02 -6.67
CA LEU A 117 -0.60 -14.54 -5.99
C LEU A 117 0.60 -14.58 -6.94
N PRO A 118 1.42 -13.50 -6.99
CA PRO A 118 2.60 -13.48 -7.84
C PRO A 118 3.64 -14.50 -7.38
N THR A 119 4.02 -15.41 -8.28
CA THR A 119 4.96 -16.51 -8.00
C THR A 119 6.40 -16.04 -7.72
N TYR A 120 6.81 -14.89 -8.26
CA TYR A 120 8.17 -14.38 -8.06
C TYR A 120 8.49 -14.09 -6.58
N LEU A 121 7.48 -13.77 -5.76
CA LEU A 121 7.69 -13.51 -4.33
C LEU A 121 7.96 -14.79 -3.53
N SER A 122 7.31 -15.91 -3.87
CA SER A 122 7.63 -17.19 -3.27
C SER A 122 9.03 -17.65 -3.68
N ASP A 123 9.37 -17.47 -4.95
CA ASP A 123 10.66 -17.88 -5.50
C ASP A 123 11.82 -17.08 -4.86
N ALA A 124 11.66 -15.75 -4.76
CA ALA A 124 12.60 -14.84 -4.10
C ALA A 124 12.89 -15.20 -2.62
N ARG A 125 11.95 -15.86 -1.94
CA ARG A 125 12.07 -16.24 -0.52
C ARG A 125 12.52 -17.68 -0.33
N ALA A 126 12.38 -18.53 -1.34
CA ALA A 126 12.74 -19.95 -1.28
C ALA A 126 14.22 -20.21 -1.61
N VAL A 127 14.90 -19.24 -2.23
CA VAL A 127 16.33 -19.37 -2.59
C VAL A 127 17.26 -19.01 -1.43
N GLN A 128 18.39 -19.72 -1.31
CA GLN A 128 19.46 -19.33 -0.40
C GLN A 128 20.05 -18.00 -0.90
N ARG A 129 19.90 -16.94 -0.09
CA ARG A 129 20.39 -15.60 -0.43
C ARG A 129 21.91 -15.55 -0.35
N TYR A 130 22.50 -14.74 -1.22
CA TYR A 130 23.91 -14.40 -1.17
C TYR A 130 24.29 -13.85 0.22
N HIS A 131 25.36 -14.40 0.79
CA HIS A 131 26.04 -13.85 1.95
C HIS A 131 27.55 -13.98 1.75
N PRO A 132 28.35 -12.90 1.89
CA PRO A 132 29.75 -12.90 1.49
C PRO A 132 30.61 -13.98 2.18
N THR A 133 30.22 -14.43 3.37
CA THR A 133 30.95 -15.46 4.14
C THR A 133 30.18 -16.76 4.35
N GLU A 134 28.85 -16.73 4.35
CA GLU A 134 28.01 -17.90 4.74
C GLU A 134 27.39 -18.59 3.53
N ALA A 135 27.20 -17.85 2.43
CA ALA A 135 26.60 -18.32 1.20
C ALA A 135 27.14 -17.49 0.01
N PRO A 136 28.45 -17.55 -0.29
CA PRO A 136 29.05 -16.73 -1.35
C PRO A 136 28.51 -17.08 -2.75
N ASP A 137 27.96 -18.28 -2.92
CA ASP A 137 27.29 -18.74 -4.15
C ASP A 137 25.76 -18.58 -4.09
N GLY A 138 25.23 -17.93 -3.05
CA GLY A 138 23.80 -17.69 -2.90
C GLY A 138 23.26 -16.70 -3.93
N ALA A 139 21.95 -16.70 -4.13
CA ALA A 139 21.27 -15.84 -5.10
C ALA A 139 21.30 -14.36 -4.68
N LEU A 140 21.63 -13.47 -5.62
CA LEU A 140 21.45 -12.03 -5.45
C LEU A 140 19.99 -11.68 -5.67
N GLN A 141 19.37 -11.07 -4.65
CA GLN A 141 17.96 -10.71 -4.68
C GLN A 141 17.77 -9.36 -5.37
N LEU A 142 17.32 -9.38 -6.63
CA LEU A 142 17.11 -8.18 -7.45
C LEU A 142 15.65 -7.98 -7.92
N CYS A 143 14.74 -8.88 -7.54
CA CYS A 143 13.34 -8.87 -8.02
C CYS A 143 12.32 -8.37 -6.99
N VAL A 144 12.76 -7.94 -5.80
CA VAL A 144 11.87 -7.37 -4.77
C VAL A 144 12.19 -5.89 -4.63
N ALA A 145 11.18 -5.03 -4.86
CA ALA A 145 11.29 -3.59 -4.69
C ALA A 145 11.32 -3.23 -3.20
N GLU A 146 12.51 -3.23 -2.61
CA GLU A 146 12.76 -2.87 -1.22
C GLU A 146 13.82 -1.77 -1.14
N ASN A 147 13.54 -0.71 -0.37
CA ASN A 147 14.50 0.36 -0.14
C ASN A 147 15.21 0.16 1.21
N GLN A 148 16.44 -0.37 1.15
CA GLN A 148 17.30 -0.58 2.32
C GLN A 148 18.28 0.59 2.55
N MET A 149 18.21 1.66 1.76
CA MET A 149 19.18 2.76 1.78
C MET A 149 18.93 3.78 2.90
N LEU A 150 17.90 3.59 3.72
CA LEU A 150 17.47 4.55 4.75
C LEU A 150 17.70 4.03 6.17
N GLU A 151 18.35 2.87 6.35
CA GLU A 151 18.54 2.25 7.66
C GLU A 151 19.35 3.13 8.62
N ASP A 152 20.39 3.80 8.12
CA ASP A 152 21.24 4.73 8.89
C ASP A 152 20.49 5.98 9.38
N LEU A 153 19.37 6.33 8.73
CA LEU A 153 18.49 7.43 9.12
C LEU A 153 17.34 6.95 10.02
N LEU A 154 16.65 5.88 9.62
CA LEU A 154 15.42 5.42 10.26
C LEU A 154 15.68 4.64 11.55
N VAL A 155 16.70 3.77 11.58
CA VAL A 155 16.98 2.96 12.78
C VAL A 155 17.34 3.84 13.98
N PRO A 156 18.23 4.84 13.87
CA PRO A 156 18.51 5.75 14.99
C PRO A 156 17.30 6.60 15.37
N ALA A 157 16.52 7.09 14.40
CA ALA A 157 15.33 7.89 14.67
C ALA A 157 14.27 7.10 15.45
N LEU A 158 13.99 5.86 15.03
CA LEU A 158 13.06 4.95 15.72
C LEU A 158 13.58 4.54 17.11
N SER A 159 14.88 4.29 17.24
CA SER A 159 15.51 3.95 18.53
C SER A 159 15.41 5.12 19.52
N SER A 160 15.64 6.33 19.05
CA SER A 160 15.49 7.56 19.83
C SER A 160 14.03 7.78 20.24
N PHE A 161 13.10 7.64 19.29
CA PHE A 161 11.67 7.74 19.55
C PHE A 161 11.22 6.72 20.59
N THR A 162 11.51 5.43 20.40
CA THR A 162 11.07 4.37 21.32
C THR A 162 11.65 4.50 22.73
N SER A 163 12.81 5.13 22.88
CA SER A 163 13.46 5.35 24.18
C SER A 163 12.96 6.59 24.93
N ALA A 164 12.24 7.50 24.26
CA ALA A 164 11.78 8.73 24.89
C ALA A 164 10.58 8.46 25.84
N PRO A 165 10.56 9.06 27.05
CA PRO A 165 9.55 8.75 28.08
C PRO A 165 8.10 9.06 27.67
N THR A 166 7.91 9.92 26.69
CA THR A 166 6.61 10.45 26.24
C THR A 166 6.13 9.84 24.92
N SER A 167 6.85 8.87 24.36
CA SER A 167 6.53 8.34 23.02
C SER A 167 5.28 7.50 22.98
N PHE A 168 4.96 6.85 24.09
CA PHE A 168 3.80 5.98 24.22
C PHE A 168 2.91 6.49 25.34
N ALA A 169 1.80 7.12 24.96
CA ALA A 169 0.74 7.47 25.89
C ALA A 169 -0.16 6.25 26.14
N ALA A 170 -0.77 6.18 27.32
CA ALA A 170 -1.64 5.07 27.69
C ALA A 170 -2.89 4.98 26.80
N ASP A 171 -3.32 6.08 26.17
CA ASP A 171 -4.46 6.06 25.24
C ASP A 171 -4.20 5.22 23.99
N MET A 172 -2.92 5.00 23.62
CA MET A 172 -2.52 4.33 22.39
C MET A 172 -2.87 2.83 22.33
N ILE A 173 -3.15 2.20 23.47
CA ILE A 173 -3.53 0.77 23.55
C ILE A 173 -5.04 0.52 23.43
N TYR A 174 -5.84 1.58 23.34
CA TYR A 174 -7.30 1.49 23.20
C TYR A 174 -7.76 1.78 21.78
N TYR A 175 -9.04 1.54 21.51
CA TYR A 175 -9.67 1.85 20.23
C TYR A 175 -9.43 3.31 19.84
N GLN A 176 -8.91 3.48 18.63
CA GLN A 176 -8.69 4.77 17.99
C GLN A 176 -9.75 4.99 16.91
N PRO A 177 -9.91 6.23 16.42
CA PRO A 177 -10.77 6.50 15.27
C PRO A 177 -10.40 5.61 14.08
N THR A 178 -11.41 5.03 13.43
CA THR A 178 -11.24 4.03 12.36
C THR A 178 -10.50 4.55 11.13
N HIS A 179 -10.62 5.85 10.85
CA HIS A 179 -9.94 6.54 9.75
C HIS A 179 -8.51 7.00 10.11
N GLY A 180 -8.08 6.79 11.36
CA GLY A 180 -6.76 7.14 11.86
C GLY A 180 -6.80 8.27 12.91
N ARG A 181 -5.81 8.25 13.81
CA ARG A 181 -5.66 9.27 14.86
C ARG A 181 -5.45 10.66 14.24
N PRO A 182 -6.05 11.73 14.78
CA PRO A 182 -5.90 13.08 14.22
C PRO A 182 -4.44 13.51 14.07
N SER A 183 -3.58 13.22 15.06
CA SER A 183 -2.16 13.55 15.01
C SER A 183 -1.42 12.85 13.86
N ALA A 184 -1.75 11.58 13.59
CA ALA A 184 -1.16 10.81 12.50
C ALA A 184 -1.64 11.33 11.14
N ARG A 185 -2.95 11.61 10.98
CA ARG A 185 -3.50 12.18 9.75
C ARG A 185 -2.91 13.55 9.43
N MET A 186 -2.80 14.43 10.43
CA MET A 186 -2.13 15.74 10.25
C MET A 186 -0.65 15.60 9.87
N ALA A 187 0.08 14.66 10.50
CA ALA A 187 1.48 14.41 10.15
C ALA A 187 1.63 13.85 8.73
N MET A 188 0.72 12.95 8.34
CA MET A 188 0.66 12.42 6.99
C MET A 188 0.35 13.52 5.98
N ALA A 189 -0.68 14.34 6.21
CA ALA A 189 -1.01 15.46 5.33
C ALA A 189 0.21 16.34 5.01
N ARG A 190 0.93 16.77 6.06
CA ARG A 190 2.17 17.55 5.90
C ARG A 190 3.29 16.79 5.20
N TYR A 191 3.36 15.48 5.34
CA TYR A 191 4.32 14.66 4.60
C TYR A 191 3.97 14.65 3.11
N LEU A 192 2.69 14.45 2.77
CA LEU A 192 2.22 14.41 1.38
C LEU A 192 2.34 15.74 0.67
N GLU A 193 2.02 16.83 1.33
CA GLU A 193 2.24 18.17 0.76
C GLU A 193 3.68 18.39 0.34
N ARG A 194 4.64 17.87 1.11
CA ARG A 194 6.08 17.97 0.81
C ARG A 194 6.50 16.99 -0.29
N THR A 195 6.02 15.76 -0.21
CA THR A 195 6.42 14.69 -1.14
C THR A 195 5.80 14.88 -2.52
N LEU A 196 4.55 15.34 -2.61
CA LEU A 196 3.82 15.47 -3.87
C LEU A 196 4.13 16.77 -4.64
N GLY A 197 5.30 17.39 -4.38
CA GLY A 197 5.80 18.55 -5.14
C GLY A 197 5.21 19.90 -4.73
N GLY A 198 4.45 19.96 -3.63
CA GLY A 198 3.71 21.15 -3.20
C GLY A 198 2.50 21.40 -4.09
N LEU A 199 1.32 21.46 -3.49
CA LEU A 199 0.08 21.80 -4.18
C LEU A 199 0.25 23.08 -5.05
N PRO A 200 -0.51 23.24 -6.15
CA PRO A 200 -0.55 24.47 -6.94
C PRO A 200 -0.58 25.73 -6.09
N GLU A 201 0.08 26.80 -6.56
CA GLU A 201 0.13 28.07 -5.83
C GLU A 201 -1.27 28.63 -5.53
N GLU A 202 -2.31 28.29 -6.30
CA GLU A 202 -3.70 28.63 -6.00
C GLU A 202 -4.24 27.93 -4.74
N LEU A 203 -3.83 26.68 -4.48
CA LEU A 203 -4.16 25.95 -3.24
C LEU A 203 -3.34 26.46 -2.05
N LYS A 204 -2.08 26.86 -2.28
CA LYS A 204 -1.22 27.50 -1.28
C LYS A 204 -1.70 28.90 -0.89
N LYS A 205 -2.22 29.69 -1.85
CA LYS A 205 -2.77 31.04 -1.63
C LYS A 205 -4.04 31.05 -0.79
N ASN A 206 -4.77 29.93 -0.75
CA ASN A 206 -6.03 29.79 0.00
C ASN A 206 -5.86 29.17 1.41
N GLU A 207 -4.64 29.05 1.94
CA GLU A 207 -4.36 28.32 3.21
C GLU A 207 -4.93 26.89 3.23
N LYS A 208 -5.23 26.29 2.07
CA LYS A 208 -5.76 24.93 2.01
C LYS A 208 -4.60 23.95 1.96
N SER A 209 -4.01 23.74 3.14
CA SER A 209 -3.28 22.49 3.41
C SER A 209 -4.17 21.30 3.06
N LEU A 210 -3.58 20.17 2.65
CA LEU A 210 -4.30 18.92 2.45
C LEU A 210 -5.16 18.63 3.68
N ASP A 211 -6.48 18.63 3.49
CA ASP A 211 -7.44 18.47 4.59
C ASP A 211 -7.22 17.10 5.26
N PRO A 212 -6.77 17.06 6.52
CA PRO A 212 -6.57 15.80 7.22
C PRO A 212 -7.86 14.99 7.34
N GLU A 213 -9.05 15.63 7.35
CA GLU A 213 -10.35 14.94 7.36
C GLU A 213 -10.63 14.20 6.04
N GLY A 214 -9.97 14.60 4.95
CA GLY A 214 -9.95 13.86 3.68
C GLY A 214 -8.98 12.68 3.65
N LEU A 215 -8.25 12.39 4.74
CA LEU A 215 -7.31 11.28 4.81
C LEU A 215 -7.84 10.10 5.63
N VAL A 216 -7.74 8.91 5.04
CA VAL A 216 -8.05 7.64 5.71
C VAL A 216 -6.79 6.79 5.75
N MET A 217 -6.39 6.40 6.95
CA MET A 217 -5.24 5.51 7.17
C MET A 217 -5.68 4.05 7.03
N GLY A 218 -4.83 3.21 6.42
CA GLY A 218 -5.05 1.77 6.32
C GLY A 218 -3.76 0.95 6.37
N ALA A 219 -3.91 -0.36 6.35
CA ALA A 219 -2.80 -1.30 6.54
C ALA A 219 -2.08 -1.64 5.22
N GLY A 220 -1.25 -0.73 4.73
CA GLY A 220 -0.48 -0.91 3.49
C GLY A 220 -1.27 -0.61 2.21
N CYS A 221 -0.58 -0.39 1.08
CA CYS A 221 -1.20 0.08 -0.17
C CYS A 221 -2.21 -0.92 -0.68
N ASN A 222 -1.85 -2.21 -0.72
CA ASN A 222 -2.72 -3.28 -1.22
C ASN A 222 -4.10 -3.27 -0.55
N ALA A 223 -4.15 -3.21 0.79
CA ALA A 223 -5.42 -3.21 1.53
C ALA A 223 -6.19 -1.90 1.37
N VAL A 224 -5.51 -0.76 1.27
CA VAL A 224 -6.17 0.53 1.03
C VAL A 224 -6.76 0.57 -0.38
N LEU A 225 -6.02 0.10 -1.38
CA LEU A 225 -6.44 0.05 -2.77
C LEU A 225 -7.63 -0.90 -2.94
N GLU A 226 -7.57 -2.11 -2.39
CA GLU A 226 -8.70 -3.05 -2.36
C GLU A 226 -9.96 -2.40 -1.77
N ASN A 227 -9.85 -1.78 -0.58
CA ASN A 227 -10.97 -1.15 0.08
C ASN A 227 -11.53 0.04 -0.72
N LEU A 228 -10.66 0.86 -1.31
CA LEU A 228 -11.06 1.98 -2.16
C LEU A 228 -11.84 1.47 -3.38
N CYS A 229 -11.31 0.47 -4.09
CA CYS A 229 -11.97 -0.11 -5.25
C CYS A 229 -13.33 -0.73 -4.91
N ILE A 230 -13.47 -1.40 -3.76
CA ILE A 230 -14.78 -1.88 -3.25
C ILE A 230 -15.76 -0.73 -3.01
N CYS A 231 -15.29 0.46 -2.64
CA CYS A 231 -16.17 1.63 -2.46
C CYS A 231 -16.59 2.28 -3.79
N LEU A 232 -15.84 2.06 -4.87
CA LEU A 232 -16.01 2.75 -6.15
C LEU A 232 -16.69 1.89 -7.22
N ALA A 233 -16.73 0.57 -7.04
CA ALA A 233 -17.23 -0.37 -8.05
C ALA A 233 -17.89 -1.58 -7.39
N ASP A 234 -18.89 -2.15 -8.08
CA ASP A 234 -19.57 -3.36 -7.65
C ASP A 234 -18.81 -4.62 -8.10
N ALA A 235 -19.10 -5.77 -7.47
CA ALA A 235 -18.54 -7.04 -7.90
C ALA A 235 -18.94 -7.35 -9.36
N GLY A 236 -17.96 -7.62 -10.21
CA GLY A 236 -18.13 -7.85 -11.65
C GLY A 236 -17.89 -6.62 -12.53
N ASP A 237 -17.77 -5.42 -11.94
CA ASP A 237 -17.32 -4.23 -12.66
C ASP A 237 -15.84 -4.34 -13.06
N ALA A 238 -15.43 -3.51 -14.02
CA ALA A 238 -14.09 -3.54 -14.57
C ALA A 238 -13.21 -2.36 -14.12
N VAL A 239 -11.90 -2.61 -14.08
CA VAL A 239 -10.85 -1.60 -13.84
C VAL A 239 -9.86 -1.60 -15.00
N LEU A 240 -9.63 -0.43 -15.59
CA LEU A 240 -8.61 -0.22 -16.63
C LEU A 240 -7.24 -0.03 -15.97
N ILE A 241 -6.23 -0.73 -16.46
CA ILE A 241 -4.85 -0.60 -15.97
C ILE A 241 -3.87 -0.61 -17.17
N PRO A 242 -3.08 0.46 -17.40
CA PRO A 242 -2.00 0.47 -18.41
C PRO A 242 -0.97 -0.63 -18.19
N THR A 243 -0.61 -1.33 -19.26
CA THR A 243 0.39 -2.40 -19.21
C THR A 243 1.79 -1.90 -19.59
N PRO A 244 2.86 -2.41 -18.95
CA PRO A 244 2.85 -3.34 -17.81
C PRO A 244 2.47 -2.66 -16.49
N TYR A 245 1.94 -3.44 -15.55
CA TYR A 245 1.54 -2.97 -14.22
C TYR A 245 2.06 -3.89 -13.10
N TYR A 246 1.94 -3.42 -11.86
CA TYR A 246 2.30 -4.18 -10.66
C TYR A 246 1.52 -5.50 -10.58
N ALA A 247 2.24 -6.61 -10.63
CA ALA A 247 1.66 -7.94 -10.76
C ALA A 247 0.66 -8.33 -9.66
N ALA A 248 0.78 -7.79 -8.43
CA ALA A 248 -0.14 -8.15 -7.36
C ALA A 248 -1.49 -7.43 -7.44
N PHE A 249 -1.69 -6.47 -8.36
CA PHE A 249 -3.02 -5.90 -8.62
C PHE A 249 -4.05 -6.97 -8.98
N GLU A 250 -3.63 -8.06 -9.64
CA GLU A 250 -4.47 -9.23 -9.89
C GLU A 250 -5.07 -9.77 -8.58
N PHE A 251 -4.22 -10.03 -7.58
CA PHE A 251 -4.70 -10.49 -6.28
C PHE A 251 -5.53 -9.41 -5.57
N ASP A 252 -5.02 -8.17 -5.53
CA ASP A 252 -5.60 -7.07 -4.74
C ASP A 252 -7.02 -6.69 -5.22
N LEU A 253 -7.26 -6.71 -6.53
CA LEU A 253 -8.50 -6.22 -7.15
C LEU A 253 -9.47 -7.35 -7.53
N VAL A 254 -8.98 -8.56 -7.77
CA VAL A 254 -9.85 -9.67 -8.20
C VAL A 254 -10.30 -10.53 -7.01
N ALA A 255 -9.40 -10.88 -6.08
CA ALA A 255 -9.66 -11.94 -5.10
C ALA A 255 -10.85 -11.66 -4.17
N ARG A 256 -11.03 -10.40 -3.76
CA ARG A 256 -12.07 -9.97 -2.82
C ARG A 256 -12.91 -8.80 -3.32
N ALA A 257 -12.30 -7.83 -4.00
CA ALA A 257 -13.04 -6.76 -4.65
C ALA A 257 -13.85 -7.28 -5.87
N ALA A 258 -13.50 -8.46 -6.39
CA ALA A 258 -14.22 -9.14 -7.45
C ALA A 258 -14.37 -8.29 -8.72
N LEU A 259 -13.36 -7.46 -9.00
CA LEU A 259 -13.29 -6.66 -10.22
C LEU A 259 -12.64 -7.47 -11.34
N SER A 260 -12.96 -7.10 -12.58
CA SER A 260 -12.27 -7.58 -13.77
C SER A 260 -11.21 -6.58 -14.19
N ILE A 261 -9.95 -7.00 -14.22
CA ILE A 261 -8.88 -6.16 -14.78
C ILE A 261 -9.00 -6.16 -16.32
N VAL A 262 -9.01 -4.96 -16.90
CA VAL A 262 -8.96 -4.73 -18.34
C VAL A 262 -7.60 -4.09 -18.64
N PRO A 263 -6.65 -4.84 -19.21
CA PRO A 263 -5.34 -4.30 -19.55
C PRO A 263 -5.49 -3.25 -20.67
N VAL A 264 -4.88 -2.09 -20.48
CA VAL A 264 -4.74 -1.05 -21.50
C VAL A 264 -3.38 -1.23 -22.15
N ASP A 265 -3.38 -1.83 -23.35
CA ASP A 265 -2.18 -1.96 -24.19
C ASP A 265 -1.87 -0.59 -24.79
N THR A 266 -0.83 0.07 -24.30
CA THR A 266 -0.43 1.41 -24.78
C THR A 266 0.43 1.31 -26.05
N MET A 267 1.21 0.25 -26.21
CA MET A 267 2.23 0.13 -27.25
C MET A 267 1.66 0.21 -28.67
N LYS A 268 0.43 -0.29 -28.86
CA LYS A 268 -0.26 -0.25 -30.17
C LYS A 268 -0.85 1.11 -30.53
N HIS A 269 -0.81 2.07 -29.62
CA HIS A 269 -1.49 3.36 -29.75
C HIS A 269 -0.53 4.55 -29.85
N HIS A 270 0.73 4.27 -30.20
CA HIS A 270 1.78 5.26 -30.49
C HIS A 270 2.36 5.06 -31.89
N PRO A 271 1.57 5.28 -32.97
CA PRO A 271 2.01 5.04 -34.35
C PRO A 271 3.19 5.94 -34.79
N GLU A 272 3.42 7.05 -34.08
CA GLU A 272 4.56 7.94 -34.26
C GLU A 272 5.88 7.32 -33.78
N VAL A 273 5.83 6.26 -32.99
CA VAL A 273 7.01 5.54 -32.52
C VAL A 273 7.31 4.36 -33.44
N GLU A 274 8.40 4.47 -34.21
CA GLU A 274 8.89 3.36 -35.02
C GLU A 274 9.69 2.35 -34.19
N ASP A 275 9.32 1.08 -34.24
CA ASP A 275 10.16 -0.01 -33.74
C ASP A 275 11.30 -0.27 -34.74
N ASN A 276 12.46 0.30 -34.43
CA ASN A 276 13.69 0.16 -35.22
C ASN A 276 14.60 -0.97 -34.71
N GLY A 277 14.11 -1.84 -33.81
CA GLY A 277 14.88 -2.93 -33.21
C GLY A 277 15.87 -2.48 -32.13
N THR A 278 15.76 -1.24 -31.63
CA THR A 278 16.49 -0.77 -30.43
C THR A 278 15.57 -0.76 -29.20
N ALA A 279 16.04 -0.22 -28.06
CA ALA A 279 15.19 -0.06 -26.90
C ALA A 279 13.99 0.85 -27.25
N LEU A 280 12.78 0.36 -27.02
CA LEU A 280 11.57 1.15 -27.25
C LEU A 280 11.62 2.42 -26.39
N PRO A 281 11.27 3.58 -26.95
CA PRO A 281 11.22 4.81 -26.18
C PRO A 281 10.09 4.72 -25.15
N LYS A 282 10.29 5.32 -23.97
CA LYS A 282 9.36 5.18 -22.82
C LYS A 282 7.93 5.62 -23.13
N GLU A 283 7.79 6.51 -24.11
CA GLU A 283 6.55 7.09 -24.60
C GLU A 283 5.55 6.03 -25.05
N VAL A 284 6.00 4.86 -25.55
CA VAL A 284 5.11 3.75 -25.93
C VAL A 284 4.32 3.18 -24.75
N TYR A 285 4.77 3.44 -23.52
CA TYR A 285 4.14 2.99 -22.28
C TYR A 285 3.22 4.05 -21.66
N PHE A 286 3.07 5.22 -22.30
CA PHE A 286 2.20 6.27 -21.79
C PHE A 286 0.75 5.96 -22.20
N PRO A 287 -0.20 5.92 -21.25
CA PRO A 287 -1.60 5.84 -21.64
C PRO A 287 -2.00 7.10 -22.40
N ASN A 288 -2.80 6.92 -23.45
CA ASN A 288 -3.39 8.01 -24.23
C ASN A 288 -4.87 7.70 -24.52
N ARG A 289 -5.63 8.70 -24.98
CA ARG A 289 -7.06 8.53 -25.30
C ARG A 289 -7.35 7.34 -26.20
N SER A 290 -6.54 7.14 -27.24
CA SER A 290 -6.74 6.02 -28.18
C SER A 290 -6.63 4.66 -27.49
N SER A 291 -5.63 4.47 -26.63
CA SER A 291 -5.46 3.23 -25.84
C SER A 291 -6.60 3.02 -24.84
N LEU A 292 -7.02 4.10 -24.15
CA LEU A 292 -8.06 4.05 -23.14
C LEU A 292 -9.44 3.77 -23.76
N ASP A 293 -9.77 4.43 -24.87
CA ASP A 293 -11.01 4.22 -25.61
C ASP A 293 -11.10 2.78 -26.15
N ALA A 294 -10.03 2.27 -26.77
CA ALA A 294 -10.01 0.91 -27.30
C ALA A 294 -10.24 -0.15 -26.21
N ALA A 295 -9.59 0.00 -25.05
CA ALA A 295 -9.76 -0.90 -23.93
C ALA A 295 -11.15 -0.78 -23.28
N TYR A 296 -11.67 0.44 -23.12
CA TYR A 296 -13.01 0.69 -22.60
C TYR A 296 -14.08 0.07 -23.50
N GLU A 297 -14.03 0.33 -24.81
CA GLU A 297 -15.00 -0.17 -25.79
C GLU A 297 -14.98 -1.70 -25.87
N ALA A 298 -13.80 -2.31 -25.81
CA ALA A 298 -13.66 -3.76 -25.80
C ALA A 298 -14.29 -4.40 -24.53
N ALA A 299 -14.21 -3.73 -23.38
CA ALA A 299 -14.81 -4.19 -22.13
C ALA A 299 -16.34 -3.94 -22.10
N GLU A 300 -16.79 -2.79 -22.62
CA GLU A 300 -18.20 -2.45 -22.77
C GLU A 300 -18.92 -3.43 -23.71
N ALA A 301 -18.29 -3.79 -24.84
CA ALA A 301 -18.83 -4.77 -25.78
C ALA A 301 -18.99 -6.17 -25.17
N LYS A 302 -18.24 -6.49 -24.11
CA LYS A 302 -18.37 -7.73 -23.31
C LYS A 302 -19.38 -7.60 -22.16
N GLY A 303 -20.02 -6.45 -22.01
CA GLY A 303 -21.01 -6.18 -20.96
C GLY A 303 -20.40 -5.82 -19.60
N SER A 304 -19.13 -5.41 -19.54
CA SER A 304 -18.45 -4.99 -18.31
C SER A 304 -17.79 -3.62 -18.54
N PRO A 305 -18.57 -2.53 -18.64
CA PRO A 305 -18.01 -1.20 -18.82
C PRO A 305 -17.15 -0.81 -17.60
N PRO A 306 -15.89 -0.40 -17.78
CA PRO A 306 -15.02 -0.04 -16.68
C PRO A 306 -15.55 1.11 -15.81
N LYS A 307 -15.34 1.01 -14.50
CA LYS A 307 -15.70 2.04 -13.51
C LYS A 307 -14.51 2.81 -12.98
N ILE A 308 -13.31 2.23 -13.11
CA ILE A 308 -12.08 2.76 -12.54
C ILE A 308 -11.00 2.74 -13.62
N LEU A 309 -10.22 3.81 -13.72
CA LEU A 309 -8.88 3.82 -14.29
C LEU A 309 -7.89 3.86 -13.12
N LEU A 310 -7.05 2.84 -13.01
CA LEU A 310 -5.99 2.76 -12.00
C LEU A 310 -4.63 3.02 -12.67
N LEU A 311 -3.95 4.07 -12.20
CA LEU A 311 -2.60 4.42 -12.64
C LEU A 311 -1.61 4.19 -11.49
N SER A 312 -0.46 3.57 -11.78
CA SER A 312 0.72 3.63 -10.91
C SER A 312 1.59 4.78 -11.41
N HIS A 313 1.78 5.81 -10.58
CA HIS A 313 2.57 6.98 -10.96
C HIS A 313 3.38 7.53 -9.79
N PRO A 314 4.73 7.40 -9.78
CA PRO A 314 5.58 6.74 -10.78
C PRO A 314 5.23 5.27 -11.03
N ASN A 315 5.45 4.80 -12.26
CA ASN A 315 5.00 3.48 -12.70
C ASN A 315 5.90 2.36 -12.15
N ASN A 316 5.27 1.33 -11.60
CA ASN A 316 5.84 0.00 -11.37
C ASN A 316 5.26 -0.96 -12.42
N PRO A 317 6.09 -1.62 -13.25
CA PRO A 317 7.52 -1.88 -13.07
C PRO A 317 8.49 -0.96 -13.85
N LEU A 318 8.00 0.01 -14.62
CA LEU A 318 8.84 0.72 -15.59
C LEU A 318 9.84 1.69 -14.94
N GLY A 319 9.56 2.19 -13.74
CA GLY A 319 10.38 3.20 -13.08
C GLY A 319 10.34 4.57 -13.77
N ILE A 320 9.26 4.86 -14.50
CA ILE A 320 9.08 6.12 -15.24
C ILE A 320 7.99 6.98 -14.62
N CYS A 321 8.14 8.30 -14.75
CA CYS A 321 7.09 9.27 -14.47
C CYS A 321 6.35 9.60 -15.77
N TYR A 322 5.03 9.69 -15.70
CA TYR A 322 4.24 10.19 -16.81
C TYR A 322 4.38 11.71 -16.89
N PRO A 323 4.52 12.29 -18.09
CA PRO A 323 4.41 13.74 -18.26
C PRO A 323 3.10 14.28 -17.68
N ALA A 324 3.13 15.52 -17.18
CA ALA A 324 1.93 16.19 -16.67
C ALA A 324 0.79 16.22 -17.72
N SER A 325 1.14 16.37 -19.01
CA SER A 325 0.16 16.31 -20.11
C SER A 325 -0.53 14.96 -20.23
N VAL A 326 0.19 13.86 -20.04
CA VAL A 326 -0.36 12.49 -20.06
C VAL A 326 -1.30 12.27 -18.87
N MET A 327 -0.89 12.72 -17.68
CA MET A 327 -1.74 12.64 -16.48
C MET A 327 -3.00 13.49 -16.62
N GLN A 328 -2.89 14.70 -17.16
CA GLN A 328 -4.02 15.58 -17.45
C GLN A 328 -4.97 14.93 -18.47
N GLU A 329 -4.45 14.36 -19.56
CA GLU A 329 -5.26 13.66 -20.56
C GLU A 329 -6.06 12.50 -19.94
N CYS A 330 -5.45 11.74 -19.02
CA CYS A 330 -6.14 10.68 -18.28
C CYS A 330 -7.23 11.23 -17.34
N ILE A 331 -6.97 12.33 -16.64
CA ILE A 331 -7.94 13.01 -15.78
C ILE A 331 -9.16 13.46 -16.60
N ASP A 332 -8.92 14.10 -17.73
CA ASP A 332 -9.98 14.61 -18.60
C ASP A 332 -10.78 13.48 -19.23
N TRP A 333 -10.11 12.42 -19.69
CA TRP A 333 -10.77 11.22 -20.18
C TRP A 333 -11.67 10.59 -19.11
N CYS A 334 -11.21 10.47 -17.86
CA CYS A 334 -12.01 9.97 -16.75
C CYS A 334 -13.25 10.83 -16.48
N ARG A 335 -13.10 12.18 -16.50
CA ARG A 335 -14.22 13.11 -16.33
C ARG A 335 -15.26 12.95 -17.45
N GLU A 336 -14.82 12.92 -18.69
CA GLU A 336 -15.69 12.77 -19.86
C GLU A 336 -16.44 11.43 -19.87
N ARG A 337 -15.74 10.34 -19.52
CA ARG A 337 -16.31 8.99 -19.47
C ARG A 337 -17.06 8.67 -18.18
N GLN A 338 -17.05 9.57 -17.19
CA GLN A 338 -17.60 9.35 -15.85
C GLN A 338 -17.01 8.09 -15.18
N VAL A 339 -15.70 7.92 -15.33
CA VAL A 339 -14.87 6.85 -14.75
C VAL A 339 -14.07 7.42 -13.59
N HIS A 340 -13.96 6.69 -12.48
CA HIS A 340 -13.12 7.12 -11.36
C HIS A 340 -11.63 6.98 -11.71
N LEU A 341 -10.84 8.02 -11.44
CA LEU A 341 -9.39 7.92 -11.45
C LEU A 341 -8.88 7.52 -10.06
N VAL A 342 -8.11 6.43 -9.98
CA VAL A 342 -7.31 6.07 -8.82
C VAL A 342 -5.83 6.21 -9.20
N SER A 343 -5.10 7.09 -8.50
CA SER A 343 -3.66 7.29 -8.69
C SER A 343 -2.92 6.65 -7.52
N ASP A 344 -2.24 5.52 -7.76
CA ASP A 344 -1.28 4.92 -6.83
C ASP A 344 0.07 5.64 -6.97
N GLU A 345 0.32 6.56 -6.02
CA GLU A 345 1.51 7.40 -5.99
C GLU A 345 2.53 6.96 -4.93
N ILE A 346 2.57 5.66 -4.62
CA ILE A 346 3.48 5.09 -3.62
C ILE A 346 4.96 5.43 -3.86
N TYR A 347 5.37 5.58 -5.11
CA TYR A 347 6.75 5.88 -5.51
C TYR A 347 7.07 7.38 -5.61
N ALA A 348 6.13 8.28 -5.28
CA ALA A 348 6.35 9.73 -5.39
C ALA A 348 7.60 10.21 -4.62
N GLY A 349 7.88 9.62 -3.45
CA GLY A 349 9.06 9.94 -2.63
C GLY A 349 10.37 9.32 -3.12
N SER A 350 10.35 8.53 -4.20
CA SER A 350 11.50 7.82 -4.75
C SER A 350 11.98 8.43 -6.08
N VAL A 351 11.48 9.59 -6.46
CA VAL A 351 11.91 10.32 -7.66
C VAL A 351 13.25 10.99 -7.36
N TYR A 352 14.30 10.54 -8.03
CA TYR A 352 15.68 10.96 -7.75
C TYR A 352 16.29 11.86 -8.84
N ARG A 353 15.64 11.98 -10.01
CA ARG A 353 16.10 12.86 -11.10
C ARG A 353 15.49 14.25 -10.93
N HIS A 354 16.28 15.30 -11.13
CA HIS A 354 15.77 16.67 -11.16
C HIS A 354 15.34 17.06 -12.58
N ALA A 355 14.35 17.95 -12.69
CA ALA A 355 13.80 18.43 -13.96
C ALA A 355 14.86 19.06 -14.89
N ASN A 356 15.98 19.52 -14.34
CA ASN A 356 17.03 20.22 -15.07
C ASN A 356 18.15 19.30 -15.58
N ASP A 357 18.16 18.02 -15.20
CA ASP A 357 19.30 17.16 -15.47
C ASP A 357 19.25 16.56 -16.89
N ASP A 358 18.07 16.30 -17.48
CA ASP A 358 17.96 15.56 -18.75
C ASP A 358 16.70 15.83 -19.61
N GLU A 359 15.96 16.94 -19.40
CA GLU A 359 14.63 17.20 -20.02
C GLU A 359 13.57 16.08 -19.78
N GLU A 360 13.86 15.11 -18.92
CA GLU A 360 12.94 14.02 -18.62
C GLU A 360 11.73 14.51 -17.82
N PRO A 361 10.52 13.98 -18.09
CA PRO A 361 9.35 14.23 -17.27
C PRO A 361 9.64 13.89 -15.81
N THR A 362 9.42 14.87 -14.94
CA THR A 362 9.44 14.65 -13.49
C THR A 362 8.04 14.31 -13.00
N PHE A 363 7.97 13.76 -11.78
CA PHE A 363 6.70 13.40 -11.17
C PHE A 363 5.84 14.63 -10.91
N THR A 364 4.61 14.59 -11.43
CA THR A 364 3.54 15.53 -11.08
C THR A 364 2.35 14.73 -10.55
N SER A 365 1.95 15.00 -9.30
CA SER A 365 0.82 14.30 -8.67
C SER A 365 -0.50 14.59 -9.41
N ALA A 366 -1.36 13.58 -9.53
CA ALA A 366 -2.72 13.75 -10.04
C ALA A 366 -3.52 14.74 -9.19
N LEU A 367 -3.24 14.83 -7.89
CA LEU A 367 -3.84 15.81 -6.99
C LEU A 367 -3.53 17.25 -7.41
N ALA A 368 -2.28 17.51 -7.83
CA ALA A 368 -1.87 18.84 -8.24
C ALA A 368 -2.57 19.29 -9.53
N LEU A 369 -2.76 18.37 -10.48
CA LEU A 369 -3.40 18.66 -11.77
C LEU A 369 -4.92 18.78 -11.64
N GLY A 370 -5.56 17.83 -10.96
CA GLY A 370 -7.02 17.79 -10.87
C GLY A 370 -7.65 18.92 -10.06
N ALA A 371 -6.87 19.63 -9.24
CA ALA A 371 -7.32 20.78 -8.47
C ALA A 371 -7.32 22.11 -9.24
N ALA A 372 -6.60 22.21 -10.36
CA ALA A 372 -6.45 23.46 -11.10
C ALA A 372 -7.70 23.86 -11.91
N GLU A 373 -8.64 22.93 -12.12
CA GLU A 373 -9.78 23.10 -13.06
C GLU A 373 -11.15 22.90 -12.41
N GLY A 374 -11.24 22.85 -11.07
CA GLY A 374 -12.53 22.71 -10.39
C GLY A 374 -13.38 23.98 -10.52
N ASP A 375 -14.40 23.96 -11.37
CA ASP A 375 -15.50 24.94 -11.31
C ASP A 375 -16.15 24.88 -9.92
N SER A 376 -16.22 26.02 -9.24
CA SER A 376 -16.73 26.14 -7.86
C SER A 376 -18.21 25.76 -7.69
N GLU A 377 -18.91 25.44 -8.78
CA GLU A 377 -20.34 25.09 -8.81
C GLU A 377 -20.63 23.62 -9.21
N ALA A 378 -19.62 22.84 -9.59
CA ALA A 378 -19.82 21.43 -9.91
C ALA A 378 -19.72 20.58 -8.63
N ASP A 379 -20.84 19.95 -8.22
CA ASP A 379 -20.96 18.93 -7.16
C ASP A 379 -20.18 17.61 -7.49
N GLY A 380 -19.12 17.69 -8.29
CA GLY A 380 -18.14 16.62 -8.41
C GLY A 380 -17.35 16.53 -7.12
N LEU A 381 -16.93 15.31 -6.75
CA LEU A 381 -16.02 15.03 -5.63
C LEU A 381 -14.59 15.54 -5.89
N GLY A 382 -14.46 16.68 -6.56
CA GLY A 382 -13.26 17.29 -7.09
C GLY A 382 -12.11 17.26 -6.11
N LEU A 383 -10.92 17.04 -6.66
CA LEU A 383 -9.64 17.16 -5.98
C LEU A 383 -9.51 18.59 -5.47
N GLY A 384 -10.00 18.86 -4.27
CA GLY A 384 -10.08 20.22 -3.67
C GLY A 384 -11.10 20.28 -2.56
#